data_AF-A0A938YLH5-F1
#
_entry.id   AF-A0A938YLH5-F1
#
_cell.length_a   1.000
_cell.length_b   1.000
_cell.length_c   1.000
_cell.angle_alpha   90.00
_cell.angle_beta   90.00
_cell.angle_gamma   90.00
#
_symmetry.space_group_name_H-M   'P 1'
#
loop_
_entity.id
_entity.type
_entity.pdbx_description
1 polymer ?
#
loop_
_entity_poly.entity_id
_entity_poly.type
_entity_poly.pdbx_seq_one_letter_code
_entity_poly.pdbx_strand_id
1 'polypeptide(L)'
;MSIHDYLHEKAAESRHNETIAYIMFLAGSVFCVGGILSSLVMSREPSWFLFIPYIADFTEAMFLELTFLVVGSFLIVASIGSGWHYYRARNWYLRELSKVKDVENMMRPQRMQITPPISKPKTRIAARRIKTK
;
A
#
# COMPACT_ATOMS: atom_id res chain seq x y z
N MET A 1 2.22 -1.51 -22.82
CA MET A 1 1.58 -2.05 -21.60
C MET A 1 0.09 -1.78 -21.66
N SER A 2 -0.75 -2.74 -21.24
CA SER A 2 -2.19 -2.50 -21.09
C SER A 2 -2.44 -1.56 -19.92
N ILE A 3 -3.52 -0.77 -19.97
CA ILE A 3 -3.97 0.10 -18.86
C ILE A 3 -4.15 -0.73 -17.58
N HIS A 4 -4.61 -1.98 -17.73
CA HIS A 4 -4.73 -2.92 -16.62
C HIS A 4 -3.38 -3.19 -15.95
N ASP A 5 -2.33 -3.52 -16.73
CA ASP A 5 -1.00 -3.83 -16.18
C ASP A 5 -0.38 -2.60 -15.52
N TYR A 6 -0.56 -1.41 -16.10
CA TYR A 6 -0.08 -0.15 -15.53
C TYR A 6 -0.73 0.15 -14.16
N LEU A 7 -2.05 -0.01 -14.06
CA LEU A 7 -2.77 0.20 -12.81
C LEU A 7 -2.40 -0.85 -11.75
N HIS A 8 -2.14 -2.09 -12.17
CA HIS A 8 -1.71 -3.16 -11.27
C HIS A 8 -0.32 -2.89 -10.69
N GLU A 9 0.62 -2.45 -11.53
CA GLU A 9 1.98 -2.06 -11.11
C GLU A 9 1.94 -0.87 -10.14
N LYS A 10 1.17 0.17 -10.45
CA LYS A 10 1.00 1.33 -9.56
C LYS A 10 0.33 1.00 -8.24
N ALA A 11 -0.61 0.06 -8.22
CA ALA A 11 -1.21 -0.42 -6.98
C ALA A 11 -0.20 -1.18 -6.10
N ALA A 12 0.69 -1.97 -6.70
CA ALA A 12 1.76 -2.67 -5.99
C ALA A 12 2.79 -1.69 -5.40
N GLU A 13 3.23 -0.71 -6.18
CA GLU A 13 4.12 0.36 -5.74
C GLU A 13 3.52 1.17 -4.59
N SER A 14 2.23 1.52 -4.69
CA SER A 14 1.53 2.23 -3.61
C SER A 14 1.47 1.44 -2.30
N ARG A 15 1.38 0.10 -2.36
CA ARG A 15 1.39 -0.76 -1.17
C ARG A 15 2.75 -0.74 -0.48
N HIS A 16 3.81 -0.75 -1.28
CA HIS A 16 5.17 -0.64 -0.75
C HIS A 16 5.38 0.69 -0.03
N ASN A 17 4.93 1.79 -0.63
CA ASN A 17 5.04 3.12 -0.03
C ASN A 17 4.19 3.28 1.25
N GLU A 18 3.02 2.63 1.32
CA GLU A 18 2.21 2.54 2.54
C GLU A 18 2.98 1.83 3.68
N THR A 19 3.67 0.73 3.37
CA THR A 19 4.53 0.02 4.34
C THR A 19 5.69 0.89 4.81
N ILE A 20 6.33 1.65 3.92
CA ILE A 20 7.41 2.58 4.29
C ILE A 20 6.88 3.64 5.27
N ALA A 21 5.72 4.24 4.99
CA ALA A 21 5.10 5.21 5.89
C ALA A 21 4.81 4.59 7.27
N TYR A 22 4.35 3.32 7.31
CA TYR A 22 4.13 2.61 8.56
C TYR A 22 5.44 2.36 9.35
N ILE A 23 6.52 1.98 8.67
CA ILE A 23 7.83 1.78 9.31
C ILE A 23 8.38 3.11 9.83
N MET A 24 8.23 4.22 9.09
CA MET A 24 8.60 5.55 9.57
C MET A 24 7.79 5.95 10.82
N PHE A 25 6.51 5.60 10.88
CA PHE A 25 5.68 5.84 12.06
C PHE A 25 6.20 5.05 13.27
N LEU A 26 6.52 3.76 13.09
CA LEU A 26 7.11 2.93 14.14
C LEU A 26 8.44 3.49 14.62
N ALA A 27 9.34 3.87 13.71
CA ALA A 27 10.61 4.50 14.05
C ALA A 27 10.42 5.79 14.86
N GLY A 28 9.49 6.66 14.42
CA GLY A 28 9.13 7.88 15.14
C GLY A 28 8.60 7.60 16.56
N SER A 29 7.76 6.57 16.72
CA SER A 29 7.24 6.16 18.03
C SER A 29 8.35 5.70 18.98
N VAL A 30 9.31 4.92 18.49
CA VAL A 30 10.48 4.47 19.26
C VAL A 30 11.35 5.66 19.69
N PHE A 31 11.58 6.64 18.80
CA PHE A 31 12.32 7.86 19.15
C PHE A 31 11.59 8.72 20.19
N CYS A 32 10.28 8.87 20.10
CA CYS A 32 9.49 9.58 21.11
C CYS A 32 9.55 8.88 22.47
N VAL A 33 9.29 7.57 22.53
CA VAL A 33 9.34 6.79 23.78
C VAL A 33 10.75 6.80 24.36
N GLY A 34 11.78 6.65 23.53
CA GLY A 34 13.17 6.72 23.94
C GLY A 34 13.57 8.09 24.52
N GLY A 35 13.13 9.18 23.88
CA GLY A 35 13.36 10.54 24.37
C GLY A 35 12.68 10.79 25.72
N ILE A 36 11.43 10.36 25.88
CA ILE A 36 10.71 10.47 27.15
C ILE A 36 11.39 9.62 28.23
N LEU A 37 11.73 8.36 27.93
CA LEU A 37 12.36 7.45 28.90
C LEU A 37 13.72 7.98 29.37
N SER A 38 14.54 8.51 28.46
CA SER A 38 15.81 9.17 28.80
C SER A 38 15.58 10.31 29.79
N SER A 39 14.56 11.14 29.55
CA SER A 39 14.20 12.26 30.42
C SER A 39 13.76 11.82 31.82
N LEU A 40 12.99 10.73 31.94
CA LEU A 40 12.61 10.19 33.26
C LEU A 40 13.81 9.63 34.04
N VAL A 41 14.78 9.02 33.36
CA VAL A 41 15.94 8.41 34.03
C VAL A 41 16.92 9.47 34.49
N MET A 42 17.07 10.57 33.72
CA MET A 42 18.03 11.62 34.03
C MET A 42 17.49 12.66 35.02
N SER A 43 16.17 12.92 35.01
CA SER A 43 15.56 13.97 35.83
C SER A 43 15.05 13.44 37.18
N ARG A 44 15.59 13.95 38.30
CA ARG A 44 15.12 13.60 39.66
C ARG A 44 13.80 14.27 40.05
N GLU A 45 13.55 15.49 39.57
CA GLU A 45 12.29 16.24 39.80
C GLU A 45 11.85 16.93 38.49
N PRO A 46 11.29 16.17 37.54
CA PRO A 46 10.91 16.74 36.25
C PRO A 46 9.70 17.67 36.36
N SER A 47 9.89 18.94 36.04
CA SER A 47 8.79 19.88 35.77
C SER A 47 8.48 19.86 34.27
N TRP A 48 7.41 19.15 33.91
CA TRP A 48 6.99 18.94 32.53
C TRP A 48 5.90 19.90 32.07
N PHE A 49 6.03 20.39 30.84
CA PHE A 49 4.89 20.87 30.07
C PHE A 49 4.71 19.96 28.86
N LEU A 50 3.68 19.10 28.91
CA LEU A 50 3.21 18.33 27.75
C LEU A 50 4.35 17.56 27.02
N PHE A 51 5.21 16.89 27.80
CA PHE A 51 6.41 16.10 27.38
C PHE A 51 7.74 16.84 27.21
N ILE A 52 7.80 18.17 27.41
CA ILE A 52 9.06 18.93 27.35
C ILE A 52 9.48 19.33 28.78
N PRO A 53 10.67 18.94 29.27
CA PRO A 53 11.19 19.42 30.54
C PRO A 53 11.56 20.91 30.43
N TYR A 54 10.94 21.76 31.26
CA TYR A 54 11.09 23.23 31.20
C TYR A 54 12.21 23.75 32.12
N ILE A 55 12.47 23.05 33.21
CA ILE A 55 13.52 23.38 34.18
C ILE A 55 14.45 22.17 34.28
N ALA A 56 15.38 22.06 33.34
CA ALA A 56 16.47 21.10 33.44
C ALA A 56 17.78 21.87 33.29
N ASP A 57 18.74 21.55 34.16
CA ASP A 57 20.09 22.09 34.06
C ASP A 57 20.66 21.80 32.66
N PHE A 58 21.27 22.81 32.03
CA PHE A 58 21.86 22.69 30.70
C PHE A 58 22.99 21.65 30.70
N THR A 59 22.61 20.40 30.46
CA THR A 59 23.48 19.23 30.37
C THR A 59 23.38 18.64 28.97
N GLU A 60 24.44 17.94 28.54
CA GLU A 60 24.48 17.28 27.23
C GLU A 60 23.29 16.33 26.99
N ALA A 61 22.75 15.77 28.07
CA ALA A 61 21.56 14.91 28.06
C ALA A 61 20.29 15.63 27.55
N MET A 62 20.12 16.92 27.87
CA MET A 62 18.95 17.70 27.43
C MET A 62 18.89 17.84 25.91
N PHE A 63 20.05 18.04 25.27
CA PHE A 63 20.12 18.13 23.80
C PHE A 63 19.75 16.81 23.14
N LEU A 64 20.18 15.69 23.72
CA LEU A 64 19.84 14.36 23.22
C LEU A 64 18.33 14.12 23.33
N GLU A 65 17.74 14.38 24.50
CA GLU A 65 16.30 14.21 24.75
C GLU A 65 15.46 15.06 23.79
N LEU A 66 15.79 16.35 23.68
CA LEU A 66 15.07 17.27 22.80
C LEU A 66 15.18 16.85 21.33
N THR A 67 16.36 16.41 20.90
CA THR A 67 16.57 15.93 19.53
C THR A 67 15.72 14.69 19.24
N PHE A 68 15.72 13.71 20.14
CA PHE A 68 14.89 12.50 19.99
C PHE A 68 13.41 12.84 19.93
N LEU A 69 12.94 13.79 20.73
CA LEU A 69 11.54 14.19 20.79
C LEU A 69 11.12 14.98 19.54
N VAL A 70 11.95 15.91 19.07
CA VAL A 70 11.71 16.70 17.84
C VAL A 70 11.72 15.80 16.60
N VAL A 71 12.74 14.95 16.48
CA VAL A 71 12.87 14.01 15.35
C VAL A 71 11.73 12.99 15.37
N GLY A 72 11.44 12.38 16.53
CA GLY A 72 10.34 11.43 16.68
C GLY A 72 8.98 12.04 16.29
N SER A 73 8.71 13.26 16.77
CA SER A 73 7.49 14.00 16.45
C SER A 73 7.38 14.31 14.96
N PHE A 74 8.47 14.76 14.34
CA PHE A 74 8.52 15.02 12.90
C PHE A 74 8.25 13.75 12.09
N LEU A 75 8.88 12.62 12.45
CA LEU A 75 8.64 11.34 11.79
C LEU A 75 7.17 10.91 11.91
N ILE A 76 6.55 11.05 13.07
CA ILE A 76 5.15 10.70 13.27
C ILE A 76 4.24 11.52 12.35
N VAL A 77 4.40 12.85 12.34
CA VAL A 77 3.58 13.75 11.51
C VAL A 77 3.79 13.47 10.01
N ALA A 78 5.04 13.32 9.58
CA ALA A 78 5.37 13.03 8.19
C ALA A 78 4.82 11.66 7.75
N SER A 79 4.83 10.67 8.64
CA SER A 79 4.33 9.32 8.36
C SER A 79 2.82 9.29 8.23
N ILE A 80 2.09 10.02 9.08
CA ILE A 80 0.63 10.14 8.98
C ILE A 80 0.25 10.82 7.67
N GLY A 81 0.91 11.93 7.33
CA GLY A 81 0.67 12.66 6.08
C GLY A 81 0.94 11.79 4.84
N SER A 82 2.09 11.11 4.83
CA SER A 82 2.48 10.22 3.73
C SER A 82 1.55 9.01 3.63
N GLY A 83 1.20 8.37 4.75
CA GLY A 83 0.27 7.25 4.79
C GLY A 83 -1.11 7.61 4.26
N TRP A 84 -1.64 8.76 4.65
CA TRP A 84 -2.91 9.27 4.11
C TRP A 84 -2.86 9.50 2.60
N HIS A 85 -1.78 10.10 2.11
CA HIS A 85 -1.57 10.34 0.70
C HIS A 85 -1.53 9.02 -0.10
N TYR A 86 -0.75 8.04 0.36
CA TYR A 86 -0.65 6.73 -0.30
C TYR A 86 -1.96 5.94 -0.24
N TYR A 87 -2.69 6.00 0.87
CA TYR A 87 -4.01 5.37 0.99
C TYR A 87 -5.01 5.94 -0.03
N ARG A 88 -5.04 7.26 -0.19
CA ARG A 88 -5.90 7.90 -1.20
C ARG A 88 -5.52 7.51 -2.63
N ALA A 89 -4.23 7.50 -2.94
CA ALA A 89 -3.73 7.12 -4.26
C ALA A 89 -4.15 5.68 -4.60
N ARG A 90 -3.91 4.72 -3.70
CA ARG A 90 -4.33 3.32 -3.86
C ARG A 90 -5.83 3.18 -4.10
N ASN A 91 -6.65 3.86 -3.33
CA ASN A 91 -8.11 3.82 -3.47
C ASN A 91 -8.60 4.43 -4.79
N TRP A 92 -7.86 5.38 -5.37
CA TRP A 92 -8.17 5.90 -6.69
C TRP A 92 -7.84 4.87 -7.78
N TYR A 93 -6.65 4.26 -7.73
CA TYR A 93 -6.24 3.23 -8.69
C TYR A 93 -7.15 2.00 -8.68
N LEU A 94 -7.56 1.52 -7.50
CA LEU A 94 -8.46 0.37 -7.37
C LEU A 94 -9.86 0.64 -7.93
N ARG A 95 -10.36 1.88 -7.80
CA ARG A 95 -11.63 2.29 -8.41
C ARG A 95 -11.55 2.34 -9.93
N GLU A 96 -10.40 2.70 -10.47
CA GLU A 96 -10.22 2.71 -11.92
C GLU A 96 -10.10 1.29 -12.48
N LEU A 97 -9.39 0.41 -11.77
CA LEU A 97 -9.34 -1.03 -12.08
C LEU A 97 -10.72 -1.68 -12.06
N SER A 98 -11.55 -1.39 -11.06
CA SER A 98 -12.89 -1.96 -10.98
C SER A 98 -13.76 -1.55 -12.16
N LYS A 99 -13.70 -0.27 -12.59
CA LYS A 99 -14.43 0.21 -13.77
C LYS A 99 -14.02 -0.52 -15.04
N VAL A 100 -12.72 -0.70 -15.28
CA VAL A 100 -12.23 -1.43 -16.47
C VAL A 100 -12.70 -2.88 -16.45
N LYS A 101 -12.66 -3.53 -15.29
CA LYS A 101 -13.16 -4.89 -15.10
C LYS A 101 -14.67 -5.00 -15.32
N ASP A 102 -15.45 -4.04 -14.82
CA ASP A 102 -16.90 -4.01 -15.00
C ASP A 102 -17.28 -3.81 -16.47
N VAL A 103 -16.58 -2.91 -17.19
CA VAL A 103 -16.75 -2.71 -18.64
C VAL A 103 -16.39 -3.97 -19.43
N GLU A 104 -15.29 -4.65 -19.10
CA GLU A 104 -14.93 -5.93 -19.73
C GLU A 104 -16.02 -6.99 -19.48
N ASN A 105 -16.51 -7.09 -18.25
CA ASN A 105 -17.57 -8.03 -17.88
C ASN A 105 -18.90 -7.74 -18.59
N MET A 106 -19.22 -6.47 -18.85
CA MET A 106 -20.40 -6.07 -19.64
C MET A 106 -20.23 -6.38 -21.13
N MET A 107 -19.00 -6.36 -21.67
CA MET A 107 -18.73 -6.72 -23.07
C MET A 107 -18.61 -8.23 -23.31
N ARG A 108 -18.32 -9.04 -22.28
CA ARG A 108 -18.27 -10.52 -22.38
C ARG A 108 -19.56 -11.19 -22.90
N PRO A 109 -20.78 -10.83 -22.45
CA PRO A 109 -21.99 -11.41 -23.01
C PRO A 109 -22.23 -11.02 -24.48
N GLN A 110 -21.72 -9.87 -24.95
CA GLN A 110 -21.79 -9.50 -26.37
C GLN A 110 -20.80 -10.30 -27.24
N ARG A 111 -19.56 -10.55 -26.77
CA ARG A 111 -18.59 -11.35 -27.54
C ARG A 111 -19.03 -12.82 -27.73
N MET A 112 -19.78 -13.39 -26.78
CA MET A 112 -20.37 -14.73 -26.96
C MET A 112 -21.50 -14.76 -27.99
N GLN A 113 -22.22 -13.65 -28.21
CA GLN A 113 -23.29 -13.59 -29.21
C GLN A 113 -22.79 -13.29 -30.64
N ILE A 114 -21.62 -12.64 -30.78
CA ILE A 114 -21.07 -12.23 -32.08
C ILE A 114 -20.18 -13.33 -32.73
N THR A 115 -19.83 -14.40 -31.99
CA THR A 115 -19.08 -15.53 -32.57
C THR A 115 -20.06 -16.61 -33.02
N PRO A 116 -20.38 -16.76 -34.33
CA PRO A 116 -21.16 -17.90 -34.77
C PRO A 116 -20.39 -19.20 -34.46
N PRO A 117 -21.09 -20.29 -34.11
CA PRO A 117 -20.44 -21.54 -33.79
C PRO A 117 -19.59 -21.98 -34.98
N ILE A 118 -18.29 -22.17 -34.76
CA ILE A 118 -17.39 -22.80 -35.73
C ILE A 118 -17.96 -24.20 -36.00
N SER A 119 -18.66 -24.34 -37.12
CA SER A 119 -19.22 -25.61 -37.56
C SER A 119 -18.06 -26.57 -37.83
N LYS A 120 -17.93 -27.61 -36.99
CA LYS A 120 -16.95 -28.68 -37.21
C LYS A 120 -17.22 -29.33 -38.58
N PRO A 121 -16.20 -29.56 -39.43
CA PRO A 121 -16.42 -30.23 -40.71
C PRO A 121 -16.90 -31.67 -40.47
N LYS A 122 -18.04 -32.02 -41.07
CA LYS A 122 -18.58 -33.39 -41.08
C LYS A 122 -17.65 -34.29 -41.90
N THR A 123 -16.75 -35.00 -41.24
CA THR A 123 -15.96 -36.07 -41.89
C THR A 123 -16.90 -37.20 -42.28
N ARG A 124 -17.32 -37.23 -43.55
CA ARG A 124 -18.16 -38.31 -44.10
C ARG A 124 -17.25 -39.48 -44.45
N ILE A 125 -17.00 -40.35 -43.48
CA ILE A 125 -16.30 -41.63 -43.70
C ILE A 125 -17.25 -42.53 -44.49
N ALA A 126 -16.99 -42.67 -45.79
CA ALA A 126 -17.67 -43.64 -46.65
C ALA A 126 -17.10 -45.03 -46.38
N ALA A 127 -17.85 -45.87 -45.65
CA ALA A 127 -17.55 -47.28 -45.49
C ALA A 127 -17.71 -48.01 -46.83
N ARG A 128 -16.59 -48.29 -47.51
CA ARG A 128 -16.55 -49.10 -48.72
C ARG A 128 -16.71 -50.57 -48.33
N ARG A 129 -17.94 -51.07 -48.47
CA ARG A 129 -18.32 -52.47 -48.28
C ARG A 129 -17.65 -53.32 -49.37
N ILE A 130 -16.57 -54.02 -49.04
CA ILE A 130 -15.97 -55.03 -49.93
C ILE A 130 -16.76 -56.32 -49.72
N LYS A 131 -17.51 -56.72 -50.76
CA LYS A 131 -18.17 -58.03 -50.83
C LYS A 131 -17.13 -59.06 -51.29
N THR A 132 -17.02 -60.11 -50.49
CA THR A 132 -16.43 -61.42 -50.79
C THR A 132 -17.10 -62.09 -52.00
N LYS A 133 -16.28 -62.73 -52.83
CA LYS A 133 -16.62 -63.93 -53.60
C LYS A 133 -15.39 -64.82 -53.67
#